data_AF-A0A2V8SXA4-F1
#
_entry.id   AF-A0A2V8SXA4-F1
#
_cell.length_a   1.000
_cell.length_b   1.000
_cell.length_c   1.000
_cell.angle_alpha   90.00
_cell.angle_beta   90.00
_cell.angle_gamma   90.00
#
_symmetry.space_group_name_H-M   'P 1'
#
loop_
_entity.id
_entity.type
_entity.pdbx_description
1 polymer ?
#
loop_
_entity_poly.entity_id
_entity_poly.type
_entity_poly.pdbx_seq_one_letter_code
_entity_poly.pdbx_strand_id
1 'polypeptide(L)'
;MVLFSFLLVWNNAPAATCARVKSQPDAWVAAKTDALVTAAHAAYEDDERGGPVYGKVVSRIADTIEQCKLAEDDAFAGRYREFVEYVEAASLDQRPDHELGFKVSDRQYFEETRALVQIPEFLTDQGFLRSVSRYETLERAKSFLRQLNSARPPDDQLVFFSYKSRHLGTPDNDASYGRLLVVVPGDAGRGVPDKWVQFGVPDPGARARVRNVSVVSTLAGEDGTSNVYFKDFYRTYRRDGSITIKGRWELGYGDDNCAQCHKSGVLPVFPVDGSVRADERRAVETVNERFRSYGWPRFAGYLDETKFGPGLGSANVDERERRFGSGFGATTVARSMTCTAC
;
A
#
# COMPACT_ATOMS: atom_id res chain seq x y z
N MET A 1 20.21 56.49 22.71
CA MET A 1 20.30 56.16 21.27
C MET A 1 21.29 55.01 21.12
N VAL A 2 20.82 53.76 21.23
CA VAL A 2 21.65 52.55 21.12
C VAL A 2 21.25 51.87 19.81
N LEU A 3 22.20 51.81 18.87
CA LEU A 3 22.04 51.23 17.55
C LEU A 3 21.90 49.70 17.66
N PHE A 4 20.77 49.19 17.17
CA PHE A 4 20.56 47.77 16.89
C PHE A 4 21.31 47.39 15.62
N SER A 5 22.49 46.77 15.76
CA SER A 5 23.22 46.13 14.66
C SER A 5 23.21 44.61 14.85
N PHE A 6 22.05 43.99 14.63
CA PHE A 6 21.96 42.54 14.39
C PHE A 6 22.03 42.30 12.88
N LEU A 7 23.27 42.29 12.35
CA LEU A 7 23.56 41.98 10.95
C LEU A 7 23.56 40.46 10.73
N LEU A 8 22.58 39.99 9.96
CA LEU A 8 22.74 39.16 8.75
C LEU A 8 23.96 38.22 8.70
N VAL A 9 23.94 37.09 9.42
CA VAL A 9 24.90 35.96 9.20
C VAL A 9 24.21 34.71 8.64
N TRP A 10 22.89 34.72 8.40
CA TRP A 10 22.16 33.47 8.18
C TRP A 10 21.99 32.91 6.75
N ASN A 11 22.52 33.55 5.70
CA ASN A 11 22.22 33.12 4.31
C ASN A 11 23.35 32.39 3.55
N ASN A 12 24.52 32.12 4.15
CA ASN A 12 25.64 31.49 3.41
C ASN A 12 25.73 29.95 3.51
N ALA A 13 25.04 29.33 4.47
CA ALA A 13 25.08 27.87 4.65
C ALA A 13 24.50 27.06 3.46
N PRO A 14 23.41 27.50 2.79
CA PRO A 14 22.87 26.83 1.61
C PRO A 14 23.84 26.79 0.43
N ALA A 15 24.46 27.94 0.10
CA ALA A 15 25.33 28.08 -1.06
C ALA A 15 26.58 27.19 -0.96
N ALA A 16 27.20 27.12 0.23
CA ALA A 16 28.35 26.26 0.48
C ALA A 16 28.00 24.76 0.36
N THR A 17 26.81 24.37 0.84
CA THR A 17 26.31 23.00 0.72
C THR A 17 26.12 22.63 -0.75
N CYS A 18 25.42 23.45 -1.54
CA CYS A 18 25.17 23.16 -2.95
C CYS A 18 26.45 23.12 -3.80
N ALA A 19 27.39 24.05 -3.57
CA ALA A 19 28.69 24.02 -4.25
C ALA A 19 29.45 22.71 -3.97
N ARG A 20 29.45 22.25 -2.72
CA ARG A 20 30.08 20.98 -2.33
C ARG A 20 29.42 19.79 -3.03
N VAL A 21 28.09 19.69 -2.98
CA VAL A 21 27.35 18.59 -3.64
C VAL A 21 27.66 18.54 -5.13
N LYS A 22 27.61 19.68 -5.83
CA LYS A 22 27.90 19.75 -7.27
C LYS A 22 29.36 19.45 -7.61
N SER A 23 30.30 19.80 -6.73
CA SER A 23 31.74 19.50 -6.93
C SER A 23 32.12 18.04 -6.68
N GLN A 24 31.33 17.31 -5.88
CA GLN A 24 31.60 15.92 -5.48
C GLN A 24 30.32 15.07 -5.51
N PRO A 25 29.64 14.97 -6.66
CA PRO A 25 28.31 14.38 -6.72
C PRO A 25 28.32 12.88 -6.41
N ASP A 26 29.35 12.15 -6.85
CA ASP A 26 29.53 10.71 -6.56
C ASP A 26 29.61 10.44 -5.06
N ALA A 27 30.47 11.18 -4.36
CA ALA A 27 30.69 11.01 -2.93
C ALA A 27 29.42 11.36 -2.13
N TRP A 28 28.68 12.38 -2.57
CA TRP A 28 27.42 12.75 -1.94
C TRP A 28 26.35 11.68 -2.14
N VAL A 29 26.11 11.23 -3.39
CA VAL A 29 25.12 10.20 -3.69
C VAL A 29 25.43 8.90 -2.96
N ALA A 30 26.69 8.44 -2.96
CA ALA A 30 27.10 7.25 -2.22
C ALA A 30 26.76 7.37 -0.72
N ALA A 31 27.16 8.48 -0.08
CA ALA A 31 26.87 8.70 1.32
C ALA A 31 25.37 8.78 1.65
N LYS A 32 24.54 9.31 0.72
CA LYS A 32 23.08 9.37 0.91
C LYS A 32 22.42 8.01 0.71
N THR A 33 22.87 7.24 -0.27
CA THR A 33 22.43 5.85 -0.45
C THR A 33 22.74 5.01 0.78
N ASP A 34 23.97 5.10 1.33
CA ASP A 34 24.34 4.38 2.56
C ASP A 34 23.45 4.76 3.74
N ALA A 35 23.14 6.06 3.89
CA ALA A 35 22.24 6.54 4.92
C ALA A 35 20.80 6.03 4.74
N LEU A 36 20.30 6.00 3.50
CA LEU A 36 18.98 5.46 3.17
C LEU A 36 18.90 3.96 3.49
N VAL A 37 19.87 3.17 3.04
CA VAL A 37 19.92 1.72 3.30
C VAL A 37 19.99 1.44 4.80
N THR A 38 20.82 2.16 5.53
CA THR A 38 20.96 2.00 6.99
C THR A 38 19.64 2.33 7.70
N ALA A 39 18.98 3.44 7.33
CA ALA A 39 17.74 3.85 7.95
C ALA A 39 16.57 2.93 7.57
N ALA A 40 16.51 2.46 6.32
CA ALA A 40 15.52 1.50 5.86
C ALA A 40 15.66 0.15 6.58
N HIS A 41 16.90 -0.32 6.79
CA HIS A 41 17.15 -1.52 7.59
C HIS A 41 16.70 -1.33 9.04
N ALA A 42 16.98 -0.17 9.65
CA ALA A 42 16.48 0.11 11.00
C ALA A 42 14.95 0.14 11.08
N ALA A 43 14.27 0.70 10.07
CA ALA A 43 12.81 0.67 9.97
C ALA A 43 12.26 -0.75 9.77
N TYR A 44 12.96 -1.60 9.04
CA TYR A 44 12.58 -3.01 8.89
C TYR A 44 12.67 -3.78 10.22
N GLU A 45 13.70 -3.55 11.01
CA GLU A 45 13.90 -4.24 12.31
C GLU A 45 12.96 -3.71 13.42
N ASP A 46 12.66 -2.42 13.41
CA ASP A 46 11.80 -1.74 14.37
C ASP A 46 11.10 -0.57 13.68
N ASP A 47 9.91 -0.81 13.15
CA ASP A 47 9.17 0.19 12.36
C ASP A 47 8.78 1.42 13.20
N GLU A 48 8.39 1.22 14.47
CA GLU A 48 8.00 2.30 15.38
C GLU A 48 9.14 3.30 15.61
N ARG A 49 10.38 2.81 15.76
CA ARG A 49 11.55 3.68 15.99
C ARG A 49 12.27 4.06 14.71
N GLY A 50 12.37 3.15 13.76
CA GLY A 50 13.15 3.28 12.54
C GLY A 50 12.41 4.04 11.44
N GLY A 51 11.09 3.89 11.32
CA GLY A 51 10.27 4.61 10.35
C GLY A 51 10.46 6.14 10.39
N PRO A 52 10.35 6.78 11.57
CA PRO A 52 10.60 8.22 11.71
C PRO A 52 12.03 8.64 11.37
N VAL A 53 13.03 7.75 11.54
CA VAL A 53 14.42 8.03 11.17
C VAL A 53 14.58 7.97 9.65
N TYR A 54 14.02 6.95 9.01
CA TYR A 54 14.01 6.81 7.56
C TYR A 54 13.32 8.00 6.88
N GLY A 55 12.13 8.40 7.34
CA GLY A 55 11.43 9.58 6.83
C GLY A 55 12.29 10.84 6.92
N LYS A 56 12.95 11.09 8.06
CA LYS A 56 13.89 12.23 8.22
C LYS A 56 15.08 12.18 7.26
N VAL A 57 15.60 11.00 6.96
CA VAL A 57 16.69 10.85 5.97
C VAL A 57 16.19 11.20 4.58
N VAL A 58 15.04 10.66 4.17
CA VAL A 58 14.40 10.96 2.88
C VAL A 58 14.13 12.45 2.75
N SER A 59 13.45 13.09 3.71
CA SER A 59 13.15 14.52 3.67
C SER A 59 14.40 15.38 3.53
N ARG A 60 15.47 15.10 4.31
CA ARG A 60 16.71 15.88 4.22
C ARG A 60 17.38 15.77 2.85
N ILE A 61 17.30 14.61 2.20
CA ILE A 61 17.86 14.42 0.86
C ILE A 61 16.98 15.18 -0.15
N ALA A 62 15.65 15.04 -0.06
CA ALA A 62 14.70 15.76 -0.90
C ALA A 62 14.89 17.29 -0.80
N ASP A 63 14.99 17.82 0.42
CA ASP A 63 15.25 19.25 0.68
C ASP A 63 16.55 19.71 0.01
N THR A 64 17.60 18.86 0.02
CA THR A 64 18.88 19.18 -0.62
C THR A 64 18.75 19.16 -2.15
N ILE A 65 18.02 18.19 -2.71
CA ILE A 65 17.74 18.10 -4.16
C ILE A 65 17.01 19.37 -4.63
N GLU A 66 15.98 19.79 -3.90
CA GLU A 66 15.20 20.99 -4.19
C GLU A 66 16.04 22.26 -4.02
N GLN A 67 16.64 22.46 -2.84
CA GLN A 67 17.42 23.67 -2.51
C GLN A 67 18.59 23.89 -3.48
N CYS A 68 19.25 22.81 -3.90
CA CYS A 68 20.40 22.88 -4.80
C CYS A 68 20.03 22.72 -6.28
N LYS A 69 18.73 22.60 -6.60
CA LYS A 69 18.20 22.42 -7.96
C LYS A 69 18.87 21.25 -8.68
N LEU A 70 19.08 20.14 -7.97
CA LEU A 70 19.82 18.98 -8.51
C LEU A 70 19.02 18.22 -9.58
N ALA A 71 17.68 18.24 -9.49
CA ALA A 71 16.81 17.68 -10.52
C ALA A 71 16.79 18.51 -11.82
N GLU A 72 17.06 19.82 -11.72
CA GLU A 72 17.14 20.75 -12.87
C GLU A 72 18.56 20.82 -13.47
N ASP A 73 19.55 20.22 -12.81
CA ASP A 73 20.95 20.21 -13.26
C ASP A 73 21.19 18.99 -14.15
N ASP A 74 21.19 19.20 -15.48
CA ASP A 74 21.29 18.12 -16.46
C ASP A 74 22.48 17.18 -16.23
N ALA A 75 23.62 17.70 -15.75
CA ALA A 75 24.80 16.90 -15.49
C ALA A 75 24.60 15.98 -14.26
N PHE A 76 23.93 16.48 -13.22
CA PHE A 76 23.60 15.70 -12.04
C PHE A 76 22.44 14.74 -12.32
N ALA A 77 21.31 15.25 -12.78
CA ALA A 77 20.09 14.49 -13.04
C ALA A 77 20.31 13.43 -14.12
N GLY A 78 21.04 13.73 -15.19
CA GLY A 78 21.38 12.76 -16.23
C GLY A 78 22.22 11.60 -15.71
N ARG A 79 23.07 11.83 -14.69
CA ARG A 79 23.94 10.81 -14.10
C ARG A 79 23.27 10.00 -12.99
N TYR A 80 22.43 10.62 -12.17
CA TYR A 80 21.81 10.00 -10.98
C TYR A 80 20.29 10.02 -11.02
N ARG A 81 19.70 9.94 -12.21
CA ARG A 81 18.25 10.00 -12.43
C ARG A 81 17.48 9.09 -11.47
N GLU A 82 17.84 7.81 -11.39
CA GLU A 82 17.13 6.84 -10.56
C GLU A 82 17.17 7.19 -9.06
N PHE A 83 18.30 7.75 -8.59
CA PHE A 83 18.41 8.20 -7.20
C PHE A 83 17.51 9.41 -6.93
N VAL A 84 17.51 10.40 -7.83
CA VAL A 84 16.67 11.59 -7.71
C VAL A 84 15.19 11.20 -7.74
N GLU A 85 14.78 10.43 -8.74
CA GLU A 85 13.38 10.02 -8.91
C GLU A 85 12.89 9.14 -7.76
N TYR A 86 13.74 8.26 -7.21
CA TYR A 86 13.42 7.49 -6.01
C TYR A 86 13.18 8.39 -4.80
N VAL A 87 14.09 9.34 -4.53
CA VAL A 87 13.96 10.24 -3.37
C VAL A 87 12.74 11.14 -3.52
N GLU A 88 12.48 11.66 -4.71
CA GLU A 88 11.29 12.46 -5.00
C GLU A 88 10.03 11.64 -4.71
N ALA A 89 9.93 10.42 -5.25
CA ALA A 89 8.78 9.54 -5.03
C ALA A 89 8.62 9.14 -3.55
N ALA A 90 9.71 8.77 -2.88
CA ALA A 90 9.71 8.39 -1.47
C ALA A 90 9.42 9.56 -0.53
N SER A 91 9.67 10.81 -0.96
CA SER A 91 9.39 11.99 -0.13
C SER A 91 7.93 12.43 -0.13
N LEU A 92 7.10 11.89 -1.03
CA LEU A 92 5.71 12.30 -1.18
C LEU A 92 4.91 12.06 0.11
N ASP A 93 5.12 10.92 0.77
CA ASP A 93 4.42 10.57 2.02
C ASP A 93 4.83 11.41 3.25
N GLN A 94 5.87 12.22 3.11
CA GLN A 94 6.30 13.18 4.12
C GLN A 94 5.63 14.55 3.95
N ARG A 95 4.89 14.76 2.85
CA ARG A 95 4.20 16.02 2.58
C ARG A 95 2.84 16.04 3.30
N PRO A 96 2.38 17.21 3.79
CA PRO A 96 1.01 17.37 4.25
C PRO A 96 0.02 16.94 3.15
N ASP A 97 -1.07 16.29 3.56
CA ASP A 97 -2.15 15.80 2.69
C ASP A 97 -1.72 14.78 1.62
N HIS A 98 -0.61 14.08 1.80
CA HIS A 98 -0.11 13.03 0.89
C HIS A 98 0.24 11.74 1.65
N GLU A 99 -0.50 11.38 2.68
CA GLU A 99 -0.24 10.19 3.49
C GLU A 99 -0.19 8.91 2.65
N LEU A 100 -0.88 8.89 1.49
CA LEU A 100 -0.84 7.78 0.53
C LEU A 100 0.48 7.69 -0.29
N GLY A 101 1.35 8.69 -0.21
CA GLY A 101 2.59 8.75 -1.01
C GLY A 101 2.35 8.92 -2.52
N PHE A 102 1.20 9.48 -2.89
CA PHE A 102 0.83 9.72 -4.29
C PHE A 102 1.28 11.09 -4.79
N LYS A 103 1.27 11.27 -6.11
CA LYS A 103 1.60 12.55 -6.77
C LYS A 103 0.52 13.62 -6.58
N VAL A 104 -0.66 13.21 -6.12
CA VAL A 104 -1.81 14.08 -5.81
C VAL A 104 -2.13 13.98 -4.33
N SER A 105 -2.82 14.98 -3.79
CA SER A 105 -3.28 14.94 -2.39
C SER A 105 -4.26 13.79 -2.15
N ASP A 106 -4.30 13.28 -0.92
CA ASP A 106 -5.23 12.22 -0.49
C ASP A 106 -6.68 12.62 -0.74
N ARG A 107 -7.01 13.89 -0.50
CA ARG A 107 -8.33 14.45 -0.80
C ARG A 107 -8.68 14.31 -2.27
N GLN A 108 -7.80 14.76 -3.16
CA GLN A 108 -8.01 14.67 -4.60
C GLN A 108 -8.19 13.21 -5.02
N TYR A 109 -7.31 12.33 -4.55
CA TYR A 109 -7.41 10.89 -4.81
C TYR A 109 -8.78 10.32 -4.41
N PHE A 110 -9.26 10.61 -3.19
CA PHE A 110 -10.54 10.07 -2.73
C PHE A 110 -11.76 10.70 -3.40
N GLU A 111 -11.68 11.96 -3.85
CA GLU A 111 -12.72 12.59 -4.65
C GLU A 111 -12.81 11.94 -6.04
N GLU A 112 -11.68 11.73 -6.71
CA GLU A 112 -11.58 11.15 -8.06
C GLU A 112 -11.92 9.66 -8.09
N THR A 113 -11.53 8.91 -7.06
CA THR A 113 -11.70 7.44 -7.02
C THR A 113 -12.94 6.97 -6.27
N ARG A 114 -13.76 7.90 -5.75
CA ARG A 114 -14.88 7.60 -4.85
C ARG A 114 -15.79 6.47 -5.31
N ALA A 115 -16.15 6.41 -6.58
CA ALA A 115 -17.02 5.35 -7.11
C ALA A 115 -16.31 3.99 -7.21
N LEU A 116 -15.00 4.03 -7.46
CA LEU A 116 -14.15 2.85 -7.65
C LEU A 116 -13.89 2.15 -6.33
N VAL A 117 -13.73 2.87 -5.22
CA VAL A 117 -13.37 2.30 -3.91
C VAL A 117 -14.54 2.17 -2.91
N GLN A 118 -15.77 2.43 -3.36
CA GLN A 118 -16.96 2.25 -2.51
C GLN A 118 -17.23 0.77 -2.19
N ILE A 119 -17.64 0.52 -0.93
CA ILE A 119 -18.15 -0.77 -0.48
C ILE A 119 -19.50 -1.02 -1.19
N PRO A 120 -19.68 -2.17 -1.86
CA PRO A 120 -20.97 -2.56 -2.43
C PRO A 120 -22.10 -2.52 -1.41
N GLU A 121 -23.25 -1.96 -1.77
CA GLU A 121 -24.37 -1.68 -0.87
C GLU A 121 -24.82 -2.92 -0.07
N PHE A 122 -24.88 -4.09 -0.71
CA PHE A 122 -25.27 -5.34 -0.04
C PHE A 122 -24.30 -5.78 1.07
N LEU A 123 -23.05 -5.32 1.06
CA LEU A 123 -22.08 -5.54 2.14
C LEU A 123 -22.20 -4.51 3.27
N THR A 124 -23.10 -3.53 3.14
CA THR A 124 -23.44 -2.57 4.19
C THR A 124 -24.77 -2.88 4.90
N ASP A 125 -25.43 -3.97 4.49
CA ASP A 125 -26.63 -4.47 5.17
C ASP A 125 -26.37 -4.71 6.66
N GLN A 126 -27.30 -4.31 7.53
CA GLN A 126 -27.11 -4.38 8.97
C GLN A 126 -27.08 -5.84 9.49
N GLY A 127 -27.80 -6.76 8.86
CA GLY A 127 -27.73 -8.19 9.17
C GLY A 127 -26.35 -8.76 8.86
N PHE A 128 -25.82 -8.45 7.68
CA PHE A 128 -24.47 -8.82 7.26
C PHE A 128 -23.40 -8.20 8.18
N LEU A 129 -23.44 -6.88 8.39
CA LEU A 129 -22.46 -6.16 9.22
C LEU A 129 -22.42 -6.70 10.66
N ARG A 130 -23.57 -7.01 11.26
CA ARG A 130 -23.60 -7.63 12.58
C ARG A 130 -22.98 -9.02 12.57
N SER A 131 -23.21 -9.79 11.51
CA SER A 131 -22.71 -11.16 11.39
C SER A 131 -21.20 -11.22 11.14
N VAL A 132 -20.63 -10.31 10.33
CA VAL A 132 -19.17 -10.28 10.05
C VAL A 132 -18.36 -9.65 11.18
N SER A 133 -19.00 -8.96 12.13
CA SER A 133 -18.30 -8.26 13.21
C SER A 133 -17.78 -9.16 14.34
N ARG A 134 -18.05 -10.47 14.28
CA ARG A 134 -17.58 -11.45 15.27
C ARG A 134 -17.21 -12.76 14.60
N TYR A 135 -16.22 -13.44 15.16
CA TYR A 135 -15.81 -14.76 14.69
C TYR A 135 -16.95 -15.78 14.76
N GLU A 136 -17.70 -15.78 15.88
CA GLU A 136 -18.74 -16.77 16.17
C GLU A 136 -19.94 -16.67 15.22
N THR A 137 -20.13 -15.53 14.57
CA THR A 137 -21.23 -15.30 13.62
C THR A 137 -20.78 -15.30 12.16
N LEU A 138 -19.51 -15.62 11.89
CA LEU A 138 -18.94 -15.51 10.56
C LEU A 138 -19.60 -16.45 9.54
N GLU A 139 -20.01 -17.65 9.96
CA GLU A 139 -20.79 -18.55 9.11
C GLU A 139 -22.14 -17.96 8.69
N ARG A 140 -22.76 -17.13 9.52
CA ARG A 140 -24.01 -16.44 9.13
C ARG A 140 -23.76 -15.39 8.06
N ALA A 141 -22.65 -14.66 8.16
CA ALA A 141 -22.23 -13.72 7.11
C ALA A 141 -21.95 -14.46 5.79
N LYS A 142 -21.27 -15.60 5.84
CA LYS A 142 -21.00 -16.43 4.65
C LYS A 142 -22.28 -17.03 4.07
N SER A 143 -23.23 -17.47 4.89
CA SER A 143 -24.54 -17.93 4.42
C SER A 143 -25.34 -16.84 3.71
N PHE A 144 -25.28 -15.59 4.19
CA PHE A 144 -25.85 -14.43 3.48
C PHE A 144 -25.21 -14.28 2.08
N LEU A 145 -23.89 -14.39 1.97
CA LEU A 145 -23.19 -14.30 0.68
C LEU A 145 -23.54 -15.49 -0.25
N ARG A 146 -23.68 -16.72 0.28
CA ARG A 146 -24.15 -17.88 -0.50
C ARG A 146 -25.56 -17.65 -1.03
N GLN A 147 -26.45 -17.07 -0.22
CA GLN A 147 -27.81 -16.72 -0.64
C GLN A 147 -27.78 -15.70 -1.78
N LEU A 148 -26.95 -14.66 -1.69
CA LEU A 148 -26.76 -13.71 -2.79
C LEU A 148 -26.26 -14.41 -4.06
N ASN A 149 -25.27 -15.31 -3.96
CA ASN A 149 -24.77 -16.08 -5.10
C ASN A 149 -25.83 -16.97 -5.74
N SER A 150 -26.78 -17.50 -4.98
CA SER A 150 -27.86 -18.36 -5.51
C SER A 150 -28.79 -17.64 -6.48
N ALA A 151 -28.84 -16.31 -6.42
CA ALA A 151 -29.63 -15.47 -7.31
C ALA A 151 -28.79 -14.78 -8.41
N ARG A 152 -27.46 -14.97 -8.41
CA ARG A 152 -26.53 -14.34 -9.35
C ARG A 152 -26.20 -15.27 -10.53
N PRO A 153 -26.02 -14.72 -11.74
CA PRO A 153 -25.38 -15.43 -12.84
C PRO A 153 -24.00 -15.98 -12.44
N PRO A 154 -23.53 -17.09 -13.02
CA PRO A 154 -22.24 -17.70 -12.69
C PRO A 154 -21.05 -16.72 -12.72
N ASP A 155 -20.98 -15.85 -13.74
CA ASP A 155 -19.88 -14.90 -13.93
C ASP A 155 -19.91 -13.73 -12.92
N ASP A 156 -21.08 -13.49 -12.30
CA ASP A 156 -21.32 -12.44 -11.30
C ASP A 156 -21.25 -12.96 -9.85
N GLN A 157 -20.95 -14.25 -9.66
CA GLN A 157 -20.87 -14.85 -8.35
C GLN A 157 -19.69 -14.32 -7.54
N LEU A 158 -19.96 -14.02 -6.28
CA LEU A 158 -18.97 -13.59 -5.31
C LEU A 158 -18.05 -14.76 -4.96
N VAL A 159 -16.75 -14.50 -4.82
CA VAL A 159 -15.80 -15.45 -4.22
C VAL A 159 -15.45 -14.97 -2.83
N PHE A 160 -15.64 -15.81 -1.80
CA PHE A 160 -15.39 -15.39 -0.42
C PHE A 160 -14.91 -16.54 0.45
N PHE A 161 -14.07 -16.20 1.43
CA PHE A 161 -13.55 -17.14 2.43
C PHE A 161 -13.05 -16.40 3.65
N SER A 162 -12.99 -17.12 4.78
CA SER A 162 -12.43 -16.61 6.03
C SER A 162 -11.02 -17.17 6.26
N TYR A 163 -10.11 -16.35 6.75
CA TYR A 163 -8.72 -16.77 6.97
C TYR A 163 -8.02 -15.95 8.07
N LYS A 164 -6.84 -16.39 8.50
CA LYS A 164 -5.92 -15.57 9.29
C LYS A 164 -4.76 -15.08 8.43
N SER A 165 -4.53 -13.77 8.42
CA SER A 165 -3.35 -13.14 7.82
C SER A 165 -2.08 -13.62 8.51
N ARG A 166 -1.01 -13.88 7.74
CA ARG A 166 0.30 -14.30 8.29
C ARG A 166 1.13 -13.15 8.84
N HIS A 167 0.97 -11.97 8.25
CA HIS A 167 1.95 -10.89 8.40
C HIS A 167 1.34 -9.58 8.86
N LEU A 168 0.08 -9.33 8.54
CA LEU A 168 -0.52 -8.02 8.74
C LEU A 168 -1.73 -8.09 9.66
N GLY A 169 -1.64 -7.35 10.76
CA GLY A 169 -2.76 -6.96 11.59
C GLY A 169 -3.73 -6.04 10.84
N THR A 170 -4.82 -5.63 11.51
CA THR A 170 -5.71 -4.60 10.94
C THR A 170 -5.19 -3.21 11.31
N PRO A 171 -5.40 -2.17 10.48
CA PRO A 171 -5.01 -0.80 10.82
C PRO A 171 -5.51 -0.27 12.16
N ASP A 172 -6.59 -0.83 12.73
CA ASP A 172 -7.09 -0.45 14.06
C ASP A 172 -6.65 -1.37 15.20
N ASN A 173 -5.96 -2.47 14.89
CA ASN A 173 -5.48 -3.46 15.85
C ASN A 173 -4.44 -4.40 15.20
N ASP A 174 -3.16 -4.17 15.50
CA ASP A 174 -2.05 -4.95 14.94
C ASP A 174 -2.03 -6.42 15.41
N ALA A 175 -2.75 -6.73 16.49
CA ALA A 175 -2.90 -8.09 16.99
C ALA A 175 -4.09 -8.84 16.35
N SER A 176 -4.88 -8.19 15.48
CA SER A 176 -6.03 -8.84 14.83
C SER A 176 -5.70 -9.35 13.43
N TYR A 177 -5.67 -10.67 13.29
CA TYR A 177 -5.30 -11.34 12.04
C TYR A 177 -6.49 -11.98 11.30
N GLY A 178 -7.66 -12.09 11.93
CA GLY A 178 -8.85 -12.68 11.31
C GLY A 178 -9.41 -11.80 10.20
N ARG A 179 -9.76 -12.41 9.07
CA ARG A 179 -10.33 -11.72 7.89
C ARG A 179 -11.49 -12.50 7.30
N LEU A 180 -12.47 -11.77 6.77
CA LEU A 180 -13.36 -12.25 5.71
C LEU A 180 -13.03 -11.47 4.44
N LEU A 181 -12.56 -12.17 3.41
CA LEU A 181 -12.40 -11.58 2.08
C LEU A 181 -13.64 -11.88 1.24
N VAL A 182 -14.16 -10.86 0.57
CA VAL A 182 -15.23 -10.98 -0.43
C VAL A 182 -14.75 -10.31 -1.71
N VAL A 183 -14.53 -11.12 -2.74
CA VAL A 183 -14.21 -10.66 -4.10
C VAL A 183 -15.52 -10.55 -4.87
N VAL A 184 -15.82 -9.34 -5.31
CA VAL A 184 -16.97 -8.99 -6.14
C VAL A 184 -16.48 -8.82 -7.58
N PRO A 185 -16.90 -9.68 -8.51
CA PRO A 185 -16.56 -9.51 -9.92
C PRO A 185 -17.05 -8.18 -10.45
N GLY A 186 -16.20 -7.52 -11.24
CA GLY A 186 -16.51 -6.37 -12.08
C GLY A 186 -16.69 -6.75 -13.54
N ASP A 187 -16.70 -5.74 -14.39
CA ASP A 187 -16.83 -5.83 -15.84
C ASP A 187 -15.87 -4.81 -16.45
N ALA A 188 -14.67 -5.26 -16.82
CA ALA A 188 -13.64 -4.41 -17.40
C ALA A 188 -14.08 -3.75 -18.71
N GLY A 189 -14.92 -4.44 -19.51
CA GLY A 189 -15.48 -3.91 -20.76
C GLY A 189 -16.45 -2.73 -20.53
N ARG A 190 -16.97 -2.59 -19.31
CA ARG A 190 -17.80 -1.44 -18.88
C ARG A 190 -17.07 -0.50 -17.92
N GLY A 191 -15.76 -0.71 -17.71
CA GLY A 191 -14.98 0.08 -16.75
C GLY A 191 -15.37 -0.16 -15.28
N VAL A 192 -16.02 -1.28 -14.96
CA VAL A 192 -16.37 -1.65 -13.59
C VAL A 192 -15.25 -2.52 -13.02
N PRO A 193 -14.53 -2.08 -11.98
CA PRO A 193 -13.43 -2.86 -11.43
C PRO A 193 -13.92 -4.07 -10.63
N ASP A 194 -13.07 -5.09 -10.55
CA ASP A 194 -13.18 -6.10 -9.51
C ASP A 194 -12.96 -5.45 -8.16
N LYS A 195 -13.75 -5.81 -7.14
CA LYS A 195 -13.62 -5.27 -5.78
C LYS A 195 -13.27 -6.36 -4.78
N TRP A 196 -12.19 -6.16 -4.07
CA TRP A 196 -11.70 -7.00 -2.99
C TRP A 196 -12.04 -6.30 -1.68
N VAL A 197 -13.12 -6.75 -1.04
CA VAL A 197 -13.61 -6.16 0.21
C VAL A 197 -13.21 -7.07 1.36
N GLN A 198 -12.32 -6.58 2.21
CA GLN A 198 -11.77 -7.32 3.33
C GLN A 198 -12.28 -6.76 4.64
N PHE A 199 -13.02 -7.57 5.40
CA PHE A 199 -13.46 -7.22 6.75
C PHE A 199 -12.49 -7.79 7.78
N GLY A 200 -12.00 -6.93 8.68
CA GLY A 200 -11.33 -7.39 9.89
C GLY A 200 -12.30 -8.14 10.80
N VAL A 201 -11.89 -9.29 11.33
CA VAL A 201 -12.69 -10.12 12.24
C VAL A 201 -11.88 -10.34 13.51
N PRO A 202 -12.44 -10.07 14.71
CA PRO A 202 -11.74 -10.31 15.96
C PRO A 202 -11.41 -11.79 16.12
N ASP A 203 -10.34 -12.10 16.86
CA ASP A 203 -10.03 -13.48 17.22
C ASP A 203 -11.16 -14.12 18.06
N PRO A 204 -11.30 -15.47 18.02
CA PRO A 204 -12.31 -16.16 18.80
C PRO A 204 -12.25 -15.78 20.29
N GLY A 205 -13.39 -15.39 20.86
CA GLY A 205 -13.48 -14.97 22.27
C GLY A 205 -12.88 -13.60 22.60
N ALA A 206 -12.25 -12.90 21.65
CA ALA A 206 -11.75 -11.56 21.87
C ALA A 206 -12.91 -10.57 22.07
N ARG A 207 -12.80 -9.72 23.09
CA ARG A 207 -13.83 -8.70 23.39
C ARG A 207 -13.63 -7.40 22.62
N ALA A 208 -12.40 -7.11 22.19
CA ALA A 208 -12.09 -5.95 21.39
C ALA A 208 -12.72 -6.09 20.00
N ARG A 209 -13.45 -5.06 19.57
CA ARG A 209 -14.04 -5.04 18.22
C ARG A 209 -12.99 -4.59 17.23
N VAL A 210 -12.94 -5.27 16.10
CA VAL A 210 -12.20 -4.82 14.93
C VAL A 210 -13.12 -3.92 14.10
N ARG A 211 -12.59 -2.81 13.62
CA ARG A 211 -13.34 -1.76 12.91
C ARG A 211 -13.00 -1.78 11.43
N ASN A 212 -11.77 -2.11 11.06
CA ASN A 212 -11.28 -2.03 9.69
C ASN A 212 -12.14 -2.82 8.69
N VAL A 213 -12.36 -2.18 7.55
CA VAL A 213 -12.83 -2.74 6.29
C VAL A 213 -11.98 -2.10 5.19
N SER A 214 -11.23 -2.91 4.44
CA SER A 214 -10.42 -2.44 3.32
C SER A 214 -11.11 -2.76 2.00
N VAL A 215 -11.13 -1.81 1.07
CA VAL A 215 -11.55 -2.04 -0.31
C VAL A 215 -10.34 -1.83 -1.20
N VAL A 216 -9.98 -2.84 -1.98
CA VAL A 216 -9.06 -2.70 -3.10
C VAL A 216 -9.85 -3.00 -4.37
N SER A 217 -9.66 -2.18 -5.40
CA SER A 217 -10.38 -2.29 -6.67
C SER A 217 -9.39 -2.35 -7.81
N THR A 218 -9.57 -3.32 -8.70
CA THR A 218 -8.65 -3.57 -9.81
C THR A 218 -9.41 -3.55 -11.12
N LEU A 219 -8.95 -2.71 -12.04
CA LEU A 219 -9.45 -2.64 -13.40
C LEU A 219 -8.32 -3.05 -14.35
N ALA A 220 -8.44 -4.25 -14.93
CA ALA A 220 -7.49 -4.75 -15.92
C ALA A 220 -7.51 -3.87 -17.18
N GLY A 221 -6.33 -3.56 -17.69
CA GLY A 221 -6.11 -2.89 -18.96
C GLY A 221 -5.86 -3.90 -20.08
N GLU A 222 -6.08 -3.46 -21.33
CA GLU A 222 -5.85 -4.28 -22.52
C GLU A 222 -4.35 -4.52 -22.81
N ASP A 223 -3.48 -3.72 -22.20
CA ASP A 223 -2.01 -3.73 -22.36
C ASP A 223 -1.31 -4.67 -21.37
N GLY A 224 -2.05 -5.51 -20.64
CA GLY A 224 -1.49 -6.37 -19.60
C GLY A 224 -1.04 -5.60 -18.34
N THR A 225 -1.53 -4.38 -18.16
CA THR A 225 -1.44 -3.62 -16.90
C THR A 225 -2.79 -3.61 -16.18
N SER A 226 -2.83 -3.11 -14.94
CA SER A 226 -4.07 -2.85 -14.23
C SER A 226 -4.03 -1.55 -13.43
N ASN A 227 -5.16 -0.86 -13.40
CA ASN A 227 -5.36 0.25 -12.49
C ASN A 227 -5.85 -0.29 -11.15
N VAL A 228 -5.14 0.05 -10.08
CA VAL A 228 -5.50 -0.32 -8.71
C VAL A 228 -5.88 0.92 -7.92
N TYR A 229 -6.99 0.81 -7.18
CA TYR A 229 -7.50 1.83 -6.29
C TYR A 229 -7.79 1.20 -4.92
N PHE A 230 -7.66 1.94 -3.84
CA PHE A 230 -7.96 1.41 -2.52
C PHE A 230 -8.49 2.47 -1.57
N LYS A 231 -9.16 2.00 -0.52
CA LYS A 231 -9.60 2.84 0.60
C LYS A 231 -9.85 1.99 1.83
N ASP A 232 -9.42 2.49 2.98
CA ASP A 232 -9.79 1.93 4.27
C ASP A 232 -10.99 2.64 4.89
N PHE A 233 -11.80 1.84 5.56
CA PHE A 233 -13.00 2.27 6.25
C PHE A 233 -13.02 1.73 7.67
N TYR A 234 -13.70 2.45 8.55
CA TYR A 234 -14.01 2.00 9.90
C TYR A 234 -15.50 1.79 10.12
N ARG A 235 -15.82 0.63 10.67
CA ARG A 235 -17.09 0.38 11.34
C ARG A 235 -17.14 1.16 12.64
N THR A 236 -18.24 1.86 12.84
CA THR A 236 -18.61 2.52 14.09
C THR A 236 -19.83 1.83 14.65
N TYR A 237 -19.67 1.27 15.84
CA TYR A 237 -20.72 0.51 16.51
C TYR A 237 -21.53 1.41 17.43
N ARG A 238 -22.82 1.54 17.15
CA ARG A 238 -23.72 2.40 17.93
C ARG A 238 -24.37 1.62 19.08
N ARG A 239 -24.92 2.37 20.06
CA ARG A 239 -25.59 1.80 21.24
C ARG A 239 -26.89 1.07 20.89
N ASP A 240 -27.56 1.49 19.83
CA ASP A 240 -28.78 0.86 19.30
C ASP A 240 -28.50 -0.45 18.52
N GLY A 241 -27.23 -0.86 18.43
CA GLY A 241 -26.80 -2.06 17.71
C GLY A 241 -26.64 -1.85 16.20
N SER A 242 -26.85 -0.64 15.68
CA SER A 242 -26.53 -0.31 14.29
C SER A 242 -25.02 -0.15 14.11
N ILE A 243 -24.56 -0.42 12.89
CA ILE A 243 -23.16 -0.31 12.48
C ILE A 243 -23.11 0.63 11.28
N THR A 244 -22.43 1.77 11.44
CA THR A 244 -22.18 2.71 10.33
C THR A 244 -20.75 2.56 9.83
N ILE A 245 -20.52 2.68 8.53
CA ILE A 245 -19.18 2.65 7.95
C ILE A 245 -18.85 4.03 7.36
N LYS A 246 -17.65 4.53 7.65
CA LYS A 246 -17.08 5.73 7.05
C LYS A 246 -15.61 5.49 6.71
N GLY A 247 -15.09 6.19 5.70
CA GLY A 247 -13.68 6.12 5.36
C GLY A 247 -12.82 6.60 6.53
N ARG A 248 -11.64 6.02 6.68
CA ARG A 248 -10.74 6.29 7.79
C ARG A 248 -10.18 7.72 7.73
N TRP A 249 -9.78 8.17 6.53
CA TRP A 249 -9.39 9.55 6.29
C TRP A 249 -10.50 10.57 6.62
N GLU A 250 -11.76 10.35 6.22
CA GLU A 250 -12.87 11.25 6.59
C GLU A 250 -13.17 11.29 8.09
N LEU A 251 -12.68 10.31 8.85
CA LEU A 251 -12.79 10.26 10.30
C LEU A 251 -11.59 10.91 11.01
N GLY A 252 -10.58 11.39 10.28
CA GLY A 252 -9.38 12.02 10.83
C GLY A 252 -8.36 11.05 11.42
N TYR A 253 -8.40 9.77 11.01
CA TYR A 253 -7.41 8.75 11.41
C TYR A 253 -6.29 8.58 10.37
N GLY A 254 -6.26 9.43 9.35
CA GLY A 254 -5.38 9.29 8.19
C GLY A 254 -5.69 8.07 7.33
N ASP A 255 -4.79 7.71 6.43
CA ASP A 255 -4.78 6.44 5.71
C ASP A 255 -3.36 5.87 5.62
N ASP A 256 -3.24 4.55 5.41
CA ASP A 256 -1.94 3.91 5.29
C ASP A 256 -1.48 3.91 3.83
N ASN A 257 -0.21 4.25 3.62
CA ASN A 257 0.42 4.16 2.33
C ASN A 257 0.54 2.70 1.88
N CYS A 258 -0.38 2.26 1.02
CA CYS A 258 -0.31 0.92 0.46
C CYS A 258 0.97 0.68 -0.35
N ALA A 259 1.69 1.69 -0.83
CA ALA A 259 3.00 1.49 -1.48
C ALA A 259 4.11 1.12 -0.49
N GLN A 260 4.00 1.50 0.78
CA GLN A 260 4.95 1.08 1.81
C GLN A 260 4.81 -0.42 2.13
N CYS A 261 3.57 -0.93 2.21
CA CYS A 261 3.31 -2.32 2.59
C CYS A 261 3.11 -3.26 1.38
N HIS A 262 2.54 -2.76 0.29
CA HIS A 262 1.92 -3.51 -0.82
C HIS A 262 2.05 -2.80 -2.18
N LYS A 263 3.29 -2.62 -2.66
CA LYS A 263 3.61 -1.98 -3.96
C LYS A 263 2.88 -2.56 -5.18
N SER A 264 2.29 -3.74 -5.07
CA SER A 264 1.55 -4.38 -6.17
C SER A 264 0.04 -4.11 -6.16
N GLY A 265 -0.47 -3.35 -5.19
CA GLY A 265 -1.88 -2.99 -5.07
C GLY A 265 -2.75 -4.13 -4.55
N VAL A 266 -2.82 -5.25 -5.27
CA VAL A 266 -3.33 -6.54 -4.79
C VAL A 266 -2.14 -7.48 -4.58
N LEU A 267 -2.24 -8.41 -3.65
CA LEU A 267 -1.28 -9.49 -3.45
C LEU A 267 -2.00 -10.83 -3.41
N PRO A 268 -1.32 -11.94 -3.76
CA PRO A 268 -1.88 -13.25 -3.49
C PRO A 268 -2.08 -13.40 -1.98
N VAL A 269 -3.18 -14.06 -1.62
CA VAL A 269 -3.54 -14.35 -0.25
C VAL A 269 -2.80 -15.59 0.19
N PHE A 270 -1.97 -15.46 1.22
CA PHE A 270 -1.25 -16.55 1.88
C PHE A 270 -1.71 -16.67 3.33
N PRO A 271 -2.79 -17.42 3.59
CA PRO A 271 -3.30 -17.64 4.93
C PRO A 271 -2.29 -18.33 5.85
N VAL A 272 -2.44 -18.16 7.16
CA VAL A 272 -1.81 -19.05 8.16
C VAL A 272 -2.30 -20.48 7.89
N ASP A 273 -1.38 -21.44 7.92
CA ASP A 273 -1.70 -22.86 7.69
C ASP A 273 -2.81 -23.33 8.63
N GLY A 274 -3.81 -24.00 8.05
CA GLY A 274 -4.98 -24.51 8.78
C GLY A 274 -6.02 -23.44 9.16
N SER A 275 -5.80 -22.16 8.88
CA SER A 275 -6.79 -21.10 9.18
C SER A 275 -7.98 -21.07 8.21
N VAL A 276 -7.80 -21.61 6.99
CA VAL A 276 -8.87 -21.73 5.99
C VAL A 276 -9.51 -23.10 6.09
N ARG A 277 -10.84 -23.12 6.10
CA ARG A 277 -11.61 -24.36 6.11
C ARG A 277 -11.39 -25.15 4.82
N ALA A 278 -11.49 -26.48 4.89
CA ALA A 278 -11.24 -27.35 3.74
C ALA A 278 -12.14 -27.02 2.53
N ASP A 279 -13.40 -26.67 2.77
CA ASP A 279 -14.39 -26.28 1.76
C ASP A 279 -14.13 -24.90 1.13
N GLU A 280 -13.24 -24.10 1.72
CA GLU A 280 -12.91 -22.74 1.26
C GLU A 280 -11.57 -22.67 0.50
N ARG A 281 -10.77 -23.75 0.50
CA ARG A 281 -9.44 -23.74 -0.15
C ARG A 281 -9.50 -23.40 -1.63
N ARG A 282 -10.48 -23.94 -2.34
CA ARG A 282 -10.70 -23.63 -3.76
C ARG A 282 -10.99 -22.15 -3.99
N ALA A 283 -11.69 -21.48 -3.07
CA ALA A 283 -11.94 -20.05 -3.19
C ALA A 283 -10.63 -19.24 -3.06
N VAL A 284 -9.70 -19.67 -2.19
CA VAL A 284 -8.36 -19.06 -2.10
C VAL A 284 -7.58 -19.22 -3.40
N GLU A 285 -7.59 -20.43 -3.98
CA GLU A 285 -6.93 -20.72 -5.26
C GLU A 285 -7.50 -19.85 -6.38
N THR A 286 -8.83 -19.80 -6.52
CA THR A 286 -9.51 -18.95 -7.51
C THR A 286 -9.17 -17.47 -7.36
N VAL A 287 -9.12 -16.97 -6.12
CA VAL A 287 -8.74 -15.56 -5.86
C VAL A 287 -7.29 -15.31 -6.24
N ASN A 288 -6.37 -16.23 -5.92
CA ASN A 288 -4.95 -16.09 -6.27
C ASN A 288 -4.70 -16.24 -7.78
N GLU A 289 -5.44 -17.10 -8.48
CA GLU A 289 -5.43 -17.18 -9.94
C GLU A 289 -5.90 -15.86 -10.57
N ARG A 290 -7.02 -15.31 -10.07
CA ARG A 290 -7.57 -14.03 -10.55
C ARG A 290 -6.61 -12.87 -10.32
N PHE A 291 -5.92 -12.84 -9.17
CA PHE A 291 -4.87 -11.86 -8.92
C PHE A 291 -3.78 -11.89 -10.00
N ARG A 292 -3.26 -13.09 -10.32
CA ARG A 292 -2.19 -13.25 -11.31
C ARG A 292 -2.62 -12.83 -12.72
N SER A 293 -3.92 -12.80 -13.02
CA SER A 293 -4.43 -12.38 -14.33
C SER A 293 -4.55 -10.86 -14.52
N TYR A 294 -4.42 -10.04 -13.47
CA TYR A 294 -4.58 -8.59 -13.60
C TYR A 294 -3.40 -7.89 -14.28
N GLY A 295 -2.27 -8.56 -14.45
CA GLY A 295 -1.08 -7.93 -15.01
C GLY A 295 -0.43 -6.91 -14.06
N TRP A 296 0.40 -6.02 -14.61
CA TRP A 296 1.21 -5.10 -13.81
C TRP A 296 0.40 -3.91 -13.26
N PRO A 297 0.41 -3.66 -11.95
CA PRO A 297 -0.32 -2.53 -11.37
C PRO A 297 0.35 -1.21 -11.76
N ARG A 298 -0.43 -0.20 -12.19
CA ARG A 298 0.06 1.14 -12.55
C ARG A 298 -0.57 2.28 -11.73
N PHE A 299 -1.40 1.94 -10.73
CA PHE A 299 -2.10 2.87 -9.82
C PHE A 299 -2.73 4.10 -10.51
N ALA A 300 -3.23 3.95 -11.74
CA ALA A 300 -3.76 5.02 -12.57
C ALA A 300 -2.84 6.27 -12.69
N GLY A 301 -1.53 6.11 -12.50
CA GLY A 301 -0.55 7.20 -12.53
C GLY A 301 -0.42 8.01 -11.24
N TYR A 302 -1.21 7.74 -10.20
CA TYR A 302 -1.08 8.39 -8.89
C TYR A 302 0.24 8.03 -8.19
N LEU A 303 0.70 6.80 -8.42
CA LEU A 303 1.99 6.28 -7.99
C LEU A 303 2.76 5.80 -9.21
N ASP A 304 4.08 6.01 -9.22
CA ASP A 304 4.97 5.34 -10.16
C ASP A 304 5.78 4.29 -9.39
N GLU A 305 5.25 3.07 -9.34
CA GLU A 305 5.84 1.96 -8.60
C GLU A 305 7.23 1.59 -9.12
N THR A 306 7.56 1.92 -10.37
CA THR A 306 8.86 1.63 -10.98
C THR A 306 10.01 2.35 -10.26
N LYS A 307 9.71 3.46 -9.57
CA LYS A 307 10.68 4.24 -8.80
C LYS A 307 11.12 3.56 -7.51
N PHE A 308 10.32 2.65 -6.96
CA PHE A 308 10.59 2.02 -5.67
C PHE A 308 11.33 0.68 -5.79
N GLY A 309 11.86 0.38 -6.97
CA GLY A 309 12.45 -0.93 -7.29
C GLY A 309 11.40 -2.04 -7.41
N PRO A 310 11.81 -3.28 -7.70
CA PRO A 310 10.88 -4.39 -7.81
C PRO A 310 10.19 -4.68 -6.46
N GLY A 311 8.92 -5.08 -6.51
CA GLY A 311 8.25 -5.65 -5.34
C GLY A 311 8.90 -6.97 -4.92
N LEU A 312 8.86 -7.27 -3.62
CA LEU A 312 9.22 -8.59 -3.11
C LEU A 312 8.21 -9.61 -3.69
N GLY A 313 8.65 -10.43 -4.65
CA GLY A 313 7.85 -11.48 -5.29
C GLY A 313 7.31 -11.19 -6.71
N SER A 314 7.44 -9.96 -7.24
CA SER A 314 6.86 -9.63 -8.57
C SER A 314 7.80 -9.85 -9.75
N ALA A 315 9.12 -9.79 -9.55
CA ALA A 315 10.06 -9.99 -10.64
C ALA A 315 10.26 -11.48 -10.89
N ASN A 316 9.91 -11.97 -12.07
CA ASN A 316 10.34 -13.31 -12.51
C ASN A 316 11.88 -13.33 -12.68
N VAL A 317 12.47 -14.52 -12.77
CA VAL A 317 13.94 -14.66 -12.86
C VAL A 317 14.49 -13.85 -14.03
N ASP A 318 13.87 -13.95 -15.21
CA ASP A 318 14.30 -13.26 -16.43
C ASP A 318 14.34 -11.74 -16.28
N GLU A 319 13.37 -11.16 -15.58
CA GLU A 319 13.32 -9.72 -15.33
C GLU A 319 14.44 -9.25 -14.40
N ARG A 320 14.76 -10.05 -13.38
CA ARG A 320 15.87 -9.75 -12.47
C ARG A 320 17.22 -9.86 -13.18
N GLU A 321 17.39 -10.90 -13.97
CA GLU A 321 18.59 -11.12 -14.80
C GLU A 321 18.78 -9.98 -15.81
N ARG A 322 17.69 -9.52 -16.45
CA ARG A 322 17.72 -8.37 -17.35
C ARG A 322 18.12 -7.07 -16.64
N ARG A 323 17.65 -6.85 -15.41
CA ARG A 323 17.83 -5.57 -14.69
C ARG A 323 19.14 -5.49 -13.92
N PHE A 324 19.59 -6.59 -13.33
CA PHE A 324 20.76 -6.63 -12.44
C PHE A 324 21.96 -7.37 -13.07
N GLY A 325 21.80 -7.86 -14.30
CA GLY A 325 22.81 -8.58 -15.04
C GLY A 325 22.73 -10.09 -14.87
N SER A 326 23.29 -10.81 -15.85
CA SER A 326 23.33 -12.26 -15.87
C SER A 326 24.04 -12.84 -14.65
N GLY A 327 23.42 -13.81 -13.98
CA GLY A 327 23.88 -14.45 -12.75
C GLY A 327 23.38 -13.76 -11.47
N PHE A 328 22.60 -12.68 -11.55
CA PHE A 328 22.11 -12.00 -10.35
C PHE A 328 21.31 -12.95 -9.46
N GLY A 329 20.46 -13.81 -10.03
CA GLY A 329 19.65 -14.80 -9.31
C GLY A 329 20.45 -15.73 -8.39
N ALA A 330 21.74 -15.96 -8.67
CA ALA A 330 22.62 -16.79 -7.85
C ALA A 330 23.21 -16.04 -6.63
N THR A 331 23.13 -14.71 -6.61
CA THR A 331 23.70 -13.88 -5.53
C THR A 331 22.91 -14.03 -4.23
N THR A 332 23.57 -13.74 -3.10
CA THR A 332 22.91 -13.68 -1.79
C THR A 332 21.82 -12.59 -1.79
N VAL A 333 22.09 -11.46 -2.44
CA VAL A 333 21.16 -10.32 -2.54
C VAL A 333 19.89 -10.73 -3.29
N ALA A 334 19.99 -11.43 -4.42
CA ALA A 334 18.82 -11.89 -5.16
C ALA A 334 17.98 -12.91 -4.36
N ARG A 335 18.63 -13.76 -3.56
CA ARG A 335 17.96 -14.71 -2.66
C ARG A 335 17.29 -14.02 -1.47
N SER A 336 17.79 -12.88 -1.01
CA SER A 336 17.10 -12.05 -0.01
C SER A 336 15.96 -11.21 -0.62
N MET A 337 15.98 -10.97 -1.94
CA MET A 337 14.90 -10.28 -2.66
C MET A 337 13.76 -11.23 -3.11
N THR A 338 13.91 -12.54 -2.89
CA THR A 338 12.80 -13.48 -2.94
C THR A 338 12.10 -13.55 -1.60
N CYS A 339 10.82 -13.17 -1.57
CA CYS A 339 9.96 -13.59 -0.47
C CYS A 339 9.56 -15.05 -0.74
N THR A 340 10.02 -16.00 0.07
CA THR A 340 9.63 -17.42 -0.03
C THR A 340 8.14 -17.66 0.18
N ALA A 341 7.40 -16.63 0.64
CA ALA A 341 5.96 -16.64 0.78
C ALA A 341 5.21 -16.06 -0.45
N CYS A 342 5.90 -15.66 -1.53
CA CYS A 342 5.32 -15.11 -2.76
C CYS A 342 5.67 -15.96 -3.99
#